data_AF-A0A7W0MCL3-F1
#
_entry.id   AF-A0A7W0MCL3-F1
#
_cell.length_a   1.000
_cell.length_b   1.000
_cell.length_c   1.000
_cell.angle_alpha   90.00
_cell.angle_beta   90.00
_cell.angle_gamma   90.00
#
_symmetry.space_group_name_H-M   'P 1'
#
loop_
_entity.id
_entity.type
_entity.pdbx_description
1 polymer ?
#
loop_
_entity_poly.entity_id
_entity_poly.type
_entity_poly.pdbx_seq_one_letter_code
_entity_poly.pdbx_strand_id
1 'polypeptide(L)'
;MVDSVTLERNPRSTFPHCRALPIAAFLCVATAASFAKSGEFATYVAPVLERRCLGCHNEAVRKGGLSLATASAVFAGGENGRVIEPGSPAASYLLDLVTPANGRAAMPKDGDPLTPAEIGALRHWISEGAVWPEDITLKAGRIAHAPPLLL
;
A
#
# COMPACT_ATOMS: atom_id res chain seq x y z
N MET A 1 46.15 5.81 -70.32
CA MET A 1 46.27 5.08 -69.05
C MET A 1 44.86 4.90 -68.53
N VAL A 2 44.24 3.78 -68.91
CA VAL A 2 43.76 2.69 -68.03
C VAL A 2 42.52 3.10 -67.23
N ASP A 3 41.40 2.38 -67.17
CA ASP A 3 40.97 1.13 -67.79
C ASP A 3 39.43 1.06 -67.74
N SER A 4 38.89 0.27 -68.65
CA SER A 4 37.53 -0.25 -68.67
C SER A 4 37.02 -0.71 -67.30
N VAL A 5 35.78 -0.34 -66.93
CA VAL A 5 34.87 -1.28 -66.25
C VAL A 5 33.45 -1.05 -66.74
N THR A 6 32.92 -2.15 -67.23
CA THR A 6 31.60 -2.46 -67.76
C THR A 6 30.45 -2.19 -66.79
N LEU A 7 29.32 -1.79 -67.39
CA LEU A 7 27.93 -1.94 -66.93
C LEU A 7 27.67 -3.20 -66.11
N GLU A 8 26.79 -3.09 -65.10
CA GLU A 8 25.70 -4.05 -64.85
C GLU A 8 24.58 -3.33 -64.07
N ARG A 9 23.34 -3.50 -64.53
CA ARG A 9 22.11 -2.90 -64.00
C ARG A 9 21.71 -3.59 -62.69
N ASN A 10 21.12 -2.86 -61.74
CA ASN A 10 20.37 -3.47 -60.64
C ASN A 10 18.90 -2.95 -60.63
N PRO A 11 17.91 -3.84 -60.84
CA PRO A 11 16.50 -3.49 -61.00
C PRO A 11 15.79 -3.11 -59.69
N ARG A 12 14.77 -2.26 -59.88
CA ARG A 12 13.78 -1.84 -58.90
C ARG A 12 13.19 -3.03 -58.13
N SER A 13 13.32 -3.02 -56.81
CA SER A 13 12.55 -3.87 -55.90
C SER A 13 11.37 -3.07 -55.31
N THR A 14 10.23 -3.17 -55.98
CA THR A 14 8.92 -2.91 -55.39
C THR A 14 8.57 -4.06 -54.47
N PHE A 15 8.45 -3.82 -53.16
CA PHE A 15 7.88 -4.80 -52.23
C PHE A 15 6.45 -4.40 -51.84
N PRO A 16 5.45 -5.26 -52.11
CA PRO A 16 4.06 -5.03 -51.78
C PRO A 16 3.75 -5.45 -50.33
N HIS A 17 2.90 -4.66 -49.67
CA HIS A 17 1.89 -5.06 -48.68
C HIS A 17 2.15 -6.34 -47.87
N CYS A 18 2.72 -6.20 -46.67
CA CYS A 18 2.63 -7.22 -45.62
C CYS A 18 1.84 -6.68 -44.40
N ARG A 19 0.53 -6.94 -44.46
CA ARG A 19 -0.38 -7.38 -43.38
C ARG A 19 -0.18 -6.83 -41.96
N ALA A 20 -1.25 -6.19 -41.48
CA ALA A 20 -1.52 -5.80 -40.11
C ALA A 20 -1.33 -6.94 -39.09
N LEU A 21 -0.76 -6.61 -37.93
CA LEU A 21 -0.87 -7.37 -36.69
C LEU A 21 -1.54 -6.45 -35.66
N PRO A 22 -2.77 -6.74 -35.20
CA PRO A 22 -3.36 -6.01 -34.09
C PRO A 22 -2.71 -6.52 -32.80
N ILE A 23 -1.68 -5.83 -32.32
CA ILE A 23 -1.18 -6.01 -30.95
C ILE A 23 -2.13 -5.22 -30.04
N ALA A 24 -3.30 -5.77 -29.76
CA ALA A 24 -4.26 -5.17 -28.84
C ALA A 24 -4.85 -6.25 -27.92
N ALA A 25 -4.01 -6.79 -27.05
CA ALA A 25 -4.45 -7.58 -25.90
C ALA A 25 -3.41 -7.47 -24.79
N PHE A 26 -3.18 -6.26 -24.30
CA PHE A 26 -2.44 -6.05 -23.05
C PHE A 26 -3.19 -4.99 -22.23
N LEU A 27 -3.27 -5.20 -20.92
CA LEU A 27 -3.97 -4.41 -19.89
C LEU A 27 -5.49 -4.65 -19.74
N CYS A 28 -5.87 -5.64 -18.93
CA CYS A 28 -6.99 -5.48 -18.00
C CYS A 28 -6.97 -6.55 -16.88
N VAL A 29 -5.88 -6.66 -16.09
CA VAL A 29 -5.81 -7.63 -14.96
C VAL A 29 -5.50 -6.98 -13.60
N ALA A 30 -5.16 -5.69 -13.55
CA ALA A 30 -4.69 -5.06 -12.30
C ALA A 30 -5.80 -4.58 -11.33
N THR A 31 -7.08 -4.59 -11.72
CA THR A 31 -8.14 -3.92 -10.94
C THR A 31 -8.69 -4.73 -9.77
N ALA A 32 -8.79 -6.07 -9.89
CA ALA A 32 -9.44 -6.89 -8.87
C ALA A 32 -8.67 -6.95 -7.53
N ALA A 33 -7.34 -6.98 -7.59
CA ALA A 33 -6.50 -7.11 -6.39
C ALA A 33 -6.58 -5.86 -5.48
N SER A 34 -6.67 -4.66 -6.06
CA SER A 34 -6.74 -3.41 -5.30
C SER A 34 -8.04 -3.28 -4.50
N PHE A 35 -9.15 -3.76 -5.05
CA PHE A 35 -10.45 -3.74 -4.36
C PHE A 35 -10.46 -4.69 -3.16
N ALA A 36 -9.90 -5.88 -3.30
CA ALA A 36 -9.76 -6.84 -2.19
C ALA A 36 -8.92 -6.26 -1.05
N LYS A 37 -7.75 -5.66 -1.36
CA LYS A 37 -6.89 -5.00 -0.37
C LYS A 37 -7.58 -3.83 0.34
N SER A 38 -8.41 -3.09 -0.40
CA SER A 38 -9.20 -1.99 0.17
C SER A 38 -10.24 -2.48 1.17
N GLY A 39 -10.95 -3.56 0.83
CA GLY A 39 -11.90 -4.21 1.73
C GLY A 39 -11.24 -4.78 2.99
N GLU A 40 -10.05 -5.36 2.85
CA GLU A 40 -9.27 -5.88 3.98
C GLU A 40 -8.84 -4.76 4.93
N PHE A 41 -8.30 -3.66 4.40
CA PHE A 41 -7.94 -2.49 5.20
C PHE A 41 -9.15 -1.96 5.99
N ALA A 42 -10.28 -1.75 5.31
CA ALA A 42 -11.48 -1.21 5.93
C ALA A 42 -12.04 -2.15 7.02
N THR A 43 -11.91 -3.46 6.85
CA THR A 43 -12.47 -4.47 7.77
C THR A 43 -11.57 -4.74 8.97
N TYR A 44 -10.26 -4.85 8.76
CA TYR A 44 -9.35 -5.37 9.79
C TYR A 44 -8.38 -4.33 10.33
N VAL A 45 -7.99 -3.33 9.54
CA VAL A 45 -6.95 -2.36 9.91
C VAL A 45 -7.54 -1.05 10.42
N ALA A 46 -8.45 -0.46 9.64
CA ALA A 46 -9.09 0.81 9.98
C ALA A 46 -9.71 0.79 11.40
N PRO A 47 -10.45 -0.25 11.83
CA PRO A 47 -11.04 -0.26 13.16
C PRO A 47 -10.00 -0.34 14.28
N VAL A 48 -8.84 -0.96 14.03
CA VAL A 48 -7.73 -1.00 15.00
C VAL A 48 -7.13 0.39 15.15
N LEU A 49 -6.80 1.06 14.03
CA LEU A 49 -6.23 2.40 14.06
C LEU A 49 -7.19 3.42 14.68
N GLU A 50 -8.48 3.37 14.32
CA GLU A 50 -9.51 4.29 14.82
C GLU A 50 -9.75 4.16 16.33
N ARG A 51 -9.76 2.93 16.86
CA ARG A 51 -10.01 2.68 18.28
C ARG A 51 -8.77 2.81 19.15
N ARG A 52 -7.61 2.35 18.66
CA ARG A 52 -6.40 2.20 19.48
C ARG A 52 -5.42 3.36 19.34
N CYS A 53 -5.49 4.14 18.26
CA CYS A 53 -4.45 5.11 17.95
C CYS A 53 -4.97 6.56 17.82
N LEU A 54 -6.15 6.76 17.23
CA LEU A 54 -6.65 8.10 16.92
C LEU A 54 -7.06 8.94 18.14
N GLY A 55 -7.03 8.42 19.36
CA GLY A 55 -7.16 9.27 20.55
C GLY A 55 -6.01 10.28 20.69
N CYS A 56 -4.81 9.93 20.22
CA CYS A 56 -3.58 10.71 20.38
C CYS A 56 -2.81 11.00 19.08
N HIS A 57 -3.12 10.29 17.98
CA HIS A 57 -2.44 10.41 16.69
C HIS A 57 -3.45 10.70 15.57
N ASN A 58 -4.07 11.87 15.61
CA ASN A 58 -5.06 12.34 14.65
C ASN A 58 -4.70 13.75 14.15
N GLU A 59 -5.49 14.34 13.24
CA GLU A 59 -5.17 15.66 12.68
C GLU A 59 -5.16 16.81 13.71
N ALA A 60 -6.00 16.74 14.74
CA ALA A 60 -6.08 17.78 15.79
C ALA A 60 -5.04 17.57 16.90
N VAL A 61 -4.76 16.31 17.24
CA VAL A 61 -3.83 15.91 18.30
C VAL A 61 -2.79 14.97 17.69
N ARG A 62 -1.60 15.52 17.43
CA ARG A 62 -0.49 14.84 16.75
C ARG A 62 0.65 14.51 17.72
N LYS A 63 0.45 13.61 18.69
CA LYS A 63 1.54 13.23 19.60
C LYS A 63 2.72 12.67 18.79
N GLY A 64 3.93 13.14 19.07
CA GLY A 64 5.13 12.77 18.30
C GLY A 64 5.09 13.24 16.84
N GLY A 65 4.35 14.31 16.53
CA GLY A 65 4.16 14.85 15.18
C GLY A 65 3.29 14.01 14.22
N LEU A 66 2.81 12.85 14.68
CA LEU A 66 2.15 11.85 13.82
C LEU A 66 0.62 11.99 13.82
N SER A 67 0.03 11.89 12.63
CA SER A 67 -1.41 11.61 12.45
C SER A 67 -1.56 10.32 11.65
N LEU A 68 -2.50 9.49 12.10
CA LEU A 68 -2.91 8.26 11.42
C LEU A 68 -4.27 8.40 10.74
N ALA A 69 -4.75 9.63 10.52
CA ALA A 69 -6.09 9.86 9.96
C ALA A 69 -6.13 9.68 8.43
N THR A 70 -5.02 9.90 7.74
CA THR A 70 -4.96 9.88 6.26
C THR A 70 -3.68 9.19 5.78
N ALA A 71 -3.72 8.59 4.58
CA ALA A 71 -2.55 7.99 3.94
C ALA A 71 -1.38 8.97 3.87
N SER A 72 -1.63 10.20 3.40
CA SER A 72 -0.60 11.21 3.24
C SER A 72 0.10 11.56 4.56
N ALA A 73 -0.66 11.73 5.64
CA ALA A 73 -0.09 12.03 6.96
C ALA A 73 0.69 10.84 7.55
N VAL A 74 0.18 9.63 7.39
CA VAL A 74 0.84 8.40 7.89
C VAL A 74 2.21 8.22 7.23
N PHE A 75 2.27 8.33 5.89
CA PHE A 75 3.49 8.08 5.13
C PHE A 75 4.48 9.25 5.13
N ALA A 76 4.02 10.46 5.47
CA ALA A 76 4.89 11.57 5.83
C ALA A 76 5.65 11.29 7.15
N GLY A 77 5.07 10.50 8.05
CA GLY A 77 5.67 10.13 9.32
C GLY A 77 5.47 11.18 10.43
N GLY A 78 6.19 11.00 11.52
CA GLY A 78 6.21 11.91 12.67
C GLY A 78 7.62 12.44 12.95
N GLU A 79 7.83 12.93 14.16
CA GLU A 79 9.12 13.46 14.63
C GLU A 79 10.26 12.44 14.57
N ASN A 80 9.92 11.14 14.67
CA ASN A 80 10.87 10.03 14.58
C ASN A 80 11.00 9.46 13.15
N GLY A 81 10.47 10.15 12.14
CA GLY A 81 10.48 9.69 10.75
C GLY A 81 9.27 8.79 10.41
N ARG A 82 9.43 7.93 9.41
CA ARG A 82 8.36 7.04 8.93
C ARG A 82 8.03 6.00 9.99
N VAL A 83 6.73 5.75 10.17
CA VAL A 83 6.23 4.76 11.13
C VAL A 83 5.85 3.44 10.48
N ILE A 84 5.57 3.46 9.18
CA ILE A 84 5.20 2.30 8.37
C ILE A 84 6.09 2.29 7.14
N GLU A 85 6.72 1.15 6.89
CA GLU A 85 7.49 0.84 5.68
C GLU A 85 6.70 -0.18 4.86
N PRO A 86 6.01 0.25 3.78
CA PRO A 86 5.23 -0.64 2.92
C PRO A 86 6.02 -1.87 2.46
N GLY A 87 5.46 -3.07 2.65
CA GLY A 87 6.08 -4.34 2.29
C GLY A 87 7.12 -4.85 3.28
N SER A 88 7.49 -4.08 4.31
CA SER A 88 8.49 -4.47 5.29
C SER A 88 7.99 -4.30 6.73
N PRO A 89 7.28 -5.32 7.27
CA PRO A 89 6.87 -5.31 8.66
C PRO A 89 8.05 -5.20 9.64
N ALA A 90 9.18 -5.83 9.33
CA ALA A 90 10.36 -5.80 10.18
C ALA A 90 11.06 -4.43 10.23
N ALA A 91 10.86 -3.59 9.21
CA ALA A 91 11.38 -2.21 9.20
C ALA A 91 10.34 -1.18 9.67
N SER A 92 9.12 -1.62 9.99
CA SER A 92 8.02 -0.72 10.35
C SER A 92 8.00 -0.45 11.86
N TYR A 93 8.44 0.75 12.24
CA TYR A 93 8.52 1.17 13.65
C TYR A 93 7.18 1.06 14.41
N LEU A 94 6.05 1.18 13.72
CA LEU A 94 4.73 0.92 14.30
C LEU A 94 4.66 -0.43 15.02
N LEU A 95 5.20 -1.49 14.42
CA LEU A 95 5.12 -2.84 14.99
C LEU A 95 6.02 -3.00 16.21
N ASP A 96 7.14 -2.29 16.27
CA ASP A 96 8.02 -2.28 17.45
C ASP A 96 7.32 -1.63 18.65
N LEU A 97 6.53 -0.58 18.39
CA LEU A 97 5.83 0.14 19.45
C LEU A 97 4.63 -0.63 20.02
N VAL A 98 3.88 -1.34 19.17
CA VAL A 98 2.64 -2.02 19.58
C VAL A 98 2.84 -3.47 20.02
N THR A 99 3.98 -4.09 19.69
CA THR A 99 4.25 -5.48 20.07
C THR A 99 4.63 -5.55 21.55
N PRO A 100 3.90 -6.30 22.40
CA PRO A 100 4.21 -6.37 23.82
C PRO A 100 5.49 -7.16 24.10
N ALA A 101 6.30 -6.66 25.03
CA ALA A 101 7.37 -7.38 25.70
C ALA A 101 7.04 -7.47 27.20
N ASN A 102 7.07 -8.67 27.76
CA ASN A 102 6.72 -8.93 29.17
C ASN A 102 5.34 -8.35 29.57
N GLY A 103 4.36 -8.49 28.68
CA GLY A 103 2.98 -8.03 28.90
C GLY A 103 2.76 -6.52 28.77
N ARG A 104 3.76 -5.74 28.34
CA ARG A 104 3.66 -4.30 28.14
C ARG A 104 4.11 -3.91 26.74
N ALA A 105 3.43 -2.95 26.11
CA ALA A 105 3.84 -2.34 24.85
C ALA A 105 4.10 -0.85 25.06
N ALA A 106 4.88 -0.22 24.17
CA ALA A 106 5.11 1.23 24.22
C ALA A 106 3.88 2.02 23.76
N MET A 107 3.07 1.41 22.89
CA MET A 107 1.78 1.92 22.43
C MET A 107 0.71 0.83 22.52
N PRO A 108 -0.53 1.18 22.89
CA PRO A 108 -1.00 2.51 23.31
C PRO A 108 -0.44 2.91 24.69
N LYS A 109 -0.13 4.19 24.91
CA LYS A 109 0.38 4.66 26.23
C LYS A 109 -0.68 4.62 27.33
N ASP A 110 -1.91 4.97 26.97
CA ASP A 110 -3.02 5.15 27.91
C ASP A 110 -4.08 4.03 27.76
N GLY A 111 -3.63 2.79 27.47
CA GLY A 111 -4.55 1.66 27.31
C GLY A 111 -3.85 0.31 27.26
N ASP A 112 -4.65 -0.75 27.22
CA ASP A 112 -4.13 -2.10 27.14
C ASP A 112 -3.37 -2.34 25.82
N PRO A 113 -2.33 -3.18 25.83
CA PRO A 113 -1.65 -3.59 24.62
C PRO A 113 -2.61 -4.15 23.56
N LEU A 114 -2.23 -4.06 22.29
CA LEU A 114 -3.02 -4.66 21.21
C LEU A 114 -3.07 -6.18 21.38
N THR A 115 -4.20 -6.77 20.98
CA THR A 115 -4.33 -8.24 20.95
C THR A 115 -3.45 -8.83 19.83
N PRO A 116 -3.09 -10.12 19.91
CA PRO A 116 -2.34 -10.78 18.84
C PRO A 116 -3.03 -10.68 17.47
N ALA A 117 -4.36 -10.71 17.43
CA ALA A 117 -5.13 -10.58 16.19
C ALA A 117 -5.03 -9.15 15.61
N GLU A 118 -5.11 -8.11 16.45
CA GLU A 118 -4.94 -6.72 16.02
C GLU A 118 -3.53 -6.48 15.46
N ILE A 119 -2.49 -6.98 16.14
CA ILE A 119 -1.10 -6.90 15.66
C ILE A 119 -0.92 -7.70 14.37
N GLY A 120 -1.55 -8.88 14.27
CA GLY A 120 -1.54 -9.71 13.08
C GLY A 120 -2.13 -9.00 11.86
N ALA A 121 -3.27 -8.32 12.03
CA ALA A 121 -3.90 -7.52 10.98
C ALA A 121 -2.98 -6.38 10.50
N LEU A 122 -2.37 -5.63 11.42
CA LEU A 122 -1.42 -4.57 11.07
C LEU A 122 -0.19 -5.13 10.34
N ARG A 123 0.37 -6.24 10.84
CA ARG A 123 1.54 -6.89 10.24
C ARG A 123 1.25 -7.39 8.82
N HIS A 124 0.10 -8.03 8.62
CA HIS A 124 -0.30 -8.55 7.32
C HIS A 124 -0.51 -7.42 6.32
N TRP A 125 -1.29 -6.40 6.70
CA TRP A 125 -1.52 -5.22 5.87
C TRP A 125 -0.22 -4.54 5.45
N ILE A 126 0.73 -4.36 6.38
CA ILE A 126 2.05 -3.81 6.05
C ILE A 126 2.80 -4.71 5.06
N SER A 127 2.80 -6.04 5.27
CA SER A 127 3.45 -6.97 4.33
C SER A 127 2.85 -6.93 2.93
N GLU A 128 1.55 -6.62 2.82
CA GLU A 128 0.83 -6.48 1.55
C GLU A 128 1.03 -5.13 0.85
N GLY A 129 1.95 -4.30 1.36
CA GLY A 129 2.29 -3.00 0.81
C GLY A 129 1.58 -1.83 1.47
N ALA A 130 0.97 -2.04 2.64
CA ALA A 130 0.27 -1.01 3.41
C ALA A 130 -0.74 -0.20 2.56
N VAL A 131 -1.45 -0.86 1.64
CA VAL A 131 -2.36 -0.20 0.71
C VAL A 131 -3.46 0.52 1.50
N TRP A 132 -3.59 1.83 1.23
CA TRP A 132 -4.58 2.69 1.87
C TRP A 132 -5.59 3.17 0.81
N PRO A 133 -6.90 2.90 0.97
CA PRO A 133 -7.90 3.33 0.00
C PRO A 133 -8.02 4.86 -0.09
N GLU A 134 -8.02 5.40 -1.31
CA GLU A 134 -7.97 6.85 -1.56
C GLU A 134 -9.14 7.63 -0.94
N ASP A 135 -10.28 6.98 -0.76
CA ASP A 135 -11.53 7.55 -0.24
C ASP A 135 -11.69 7.38 1.29
N ILE A 136 -10.72 6.78 1.98
CA ILE A 136 -10.79 6.57 3.42
C ILE A 136 -9.94 7.60 4.17
N THR A 137 -10.65 8.46 4.90
CA THR A 137 -10.10 9.19 6.05
C THR A 137 -10.61 8.54 7.32
N LEU A 138 -9.73 8.20 8.25
CA LEU A 138 -10.10 7.62 9.55
C LEU A 138 -10.54 8.70 10.54
N LYS A 139 -11.47 8.37 11.44
CA LYS A 139 -11.89 9.26 12.54
C LYS A 139 -11.90 8.51 13.87
N ALA A 140 -11.49 9.19 14.93
CA ALA A 140 -11.55 8.62 16.28
C ALA A 140 -12.99 8.19 16.61
N GLY A 141 -13.15 7.01 17.20
CA GLY A 141 -14.44 6.52 17.69
C GLY A 141 -15.46 6.12 16.61
N ARG A 142 -15.06 6.01 15.33
CA ARG A 142 -15.92 5.37 14.32
C ARG A 142 -15.98 3.87 14.65
N ILE A 143 -17.10 3.40 15.21
CA ILE A 143 -17.35 1.97 15.37
C ILE A 143 -17.98 1.49 14.06
N ALA A 144 -17.15 1.17 13.06
CA ALA A 144 -17.62 0.35 11.95
C ALA A 144 -18.02 -1.02 12.52
N HIS A 145 -19.27 -1.42 12.31
CA HIS A 145 -19.74 -2.77 12.64
C HIS A 145 -18.78 -3.76 11.98
N ALA A 146 -18.04 -4.52 12.80
CA ALA A 146 -17.40 -5.72 12.29
C ALA A 146 -18.51 -6.57 11.66
N PRO A 147 -18.37 -7.03 10.39
CA PRO A 147 -19.32 -7.99 9.86
C PRO A 147 -19.35 -9.18 10.83
N PRO A 148 -20.53 -9.73 11.17
CA PRO A 148 -20.59 -10.90 12.03
C PRO A 148 -19.72 -11.98 11.39
N LEU A 149 -18.80 -12.53 12.18
CA LEU A 149 -18.12 -13.76 11.80
C LEU A 149 -19.20 -14.83 11.70
N LEU A 150 -19.73 -15.04 10.49
CA LEU A 150 -20.59 -16.17 10.18
C LEU A 150 -19.70 -17.41 10.32
N LEU A 151 -19.88 -18.12 11.43
CA LEU A 151 -19.48 -19.51 11.65
C LEU A 151 -20.35 -20.44 10.81
#